data_AF-A0A4R5PCF4-F1
#
_entry.id   AF-A0A4R5PCF4-F1
#
_cell.length_a   1.000
_cell.length_b   1.000
_cell.length_c   1.000
_cell.angle_alpha   90.00
_cell.angle_beta   90.00
_cell.angle_gamma   90.00
#
_symmetry.space_group_name_H-M   'P 1'
#
loop_
_entity.id
_entity.type
_entity.pdbx_description
1 polymer ?
#
loop_
_entity_poly.entity_id
_entity_poly.type
_entity_poly.pdbx_seq_one_letter_code
_entity_poly.pdbx_strand_id
1 'polypeptide(L)'
;MAARFADYPLPLKLLIVGRSLVASGSLLTPNVFASVFRMEAAGTPAIPMGRMFGIRNALLALGLSRLGAFTDPTTFLKLNVLTDAVDAAVLVAAGRRGELSKTTSTLGTAVALSAVVVGAASLAALSAPEA
;
A
#
# COMPACT_ATOMS: atom_id res chain seq x y z
N MET A 1 4.44 23.15 13.95
CA MET A 1 4.05 23.53 12.58
C MET A 1 3.73 22.26 11.82
N ALA A 2 2.55 22.12 11.20
CA ALA A 2 2.23 20.90 10.45
C ALA A 2 3.15 20.80 9.23
N ALA A 3 3.98 19.76 9.16
CA ALA A 3 4.86 19.51 8.03
C ALA A 3 4.03 19.41 6.73
N ARG A 4 4.41 20.19 5.71
CA ARG A 4 3.72 20.17 4.41
C ARG A 4 4.23 18.99 3.61
N PHE A 5 3.42 18.47 2.69
CA PHE A 5 3.81 17.38 1.79
C PHE A 5 5.13 17.66 1.03
N ALA A 6 5.40 18.94 0.71
CA ALA A 6 6.64 19.37 0.07
C ALA A 6 7.89 19.06 0.91
N ASP A 7 7.76 19.06 2.23
CA ASP A 7 8.86 18.87 3.18
C ASP A 7 9.12 17.38 3.48
N TYR A 8 8.29 16.47 2.94
CA TYR A 8 8.43 15.05 3.21
C TYR A 8 9.67 14.46 2.53
N PRO A 9 10.37 13.52 3.20
CA PRO A 9 11.46 12.79 2.59
C PRO A 9 10.95 12.00 1.38
N LEU A 10 11.82 11.80 0.38
CA LEU A 10 11.46 11.15 -0.88
C LEU A 10 10.76 9.78 -0.69
N PRO A 11 11.21 8.87 0.20
CA PRO A 11 10.54 7.59 0.42
C PRO A 11 9.06 7.76 0.83
N LEU A 12 8.75 8.74 1.67
CA LEU A 12 7.38 8.98 2.12
C LEU A 12 6.50 9.50 1.00
N LYS A 13 7.04 10.39 0.15
CA LYS A 13 6.34 10.85 -1.07
C LYS A 13 6.04 9.69 -2.01
N LEU A 14 7.02 8.80 -2.25
CA LEU A 14 6.85 7.62 -3.09
C LEU A 14 5.79 6.67 -2.52
N LEU A 15 5.75 6.45 -1.21
CA LEU A 15 4.72 5.63 -0.57
C LEU A 15 3.32 6.21 -0.79
N ILE A 16 3.15 7.52 -0.57
CA ILE A 16 1.86 8.21 -0.78
C ILE A 16 1.41 8.09 -2.24
N VAL A 17 2.31 8.33 -3.19
CA VAL A 17 2.02 8.22 -4.62
C VAL A 17 1.65 6.78 -4.99
N GLY A 18 2.44 5.80 -4.55
CA GLY A 18 2.18 4.38 -4.82
C GLY A 18 0.81 3.93 -4.32
N ARG A 19 0.45 4.30 -3.08
CA ARG A 19 -0.89 4.03 -2.53
C ARG A 19 -1.99 4.72 -3.32
N SER A 20 -1.77 5.96 -3.75
CA SER A 20 -2.74 6.73 -4.55
C SER A 20 -2.98 6.09 -5.93
N LEU A 21 -1.92 5.57 -6.56
CA LEU A 21 -2.02 4.83 -7.82
C LEU A 21 -2.80 3.52 -7.65
N VAL A 22 -2.49 2.75 -6.61
CA VAL A 22 -3.22 1.52 -6.27
C VAL A 22 -4.70 1.82 -6.02
N ALA A 23 -5.01 2.85 -5.23
CA ALA A 23 -6.37 3.27 -4.95
C ALA A 23 -7.11 3.67 -6.24
N SER A 24 -6.51 4.53 -7.05
CA SER A 24 -7.12 5.00 -8.30
C SER A 24 -7.36 3.85 -9.27
N GLY A 25 -6.37 2.97 -9.47
CA GLY A 25 -6.47 1.82 -10.36
C GLY A 25 -7.56 0.85 -9.94
N SER A 26 -7.62 0.50 -8.66
CA SER A 26 -8.58 -0.46 -8.12
C SER A 26 -10.01 0.09 -7.97
N LEU A 27 -10.19 1.41 -7.84
CA LEU A 27 -11.51 2.04 -7.73
C LEU A 27 -12.08 2.45 -9.08
N LEU A 28 -11.29 3.13 -9.91
CA LEU A 28 -11.76 3.75 -11.16
C LEU A 28 -11.67 2.79 -12.34
N THR A 29 -10.65 1.91 -12.35
CA THR A 29 -10.40 0.98 -13.45
C THR A 29 -10.22 -0.47 -12.96
N PRO A 30 -11.17 -1.03 -12.20
CA PRO A 30 -10.97 -2.28 -11.47
C PRO A 30 -10.68 -3.50 -12.37
N ASN A 31 -11.22 -3.53 -13.59
CA ASN A 31 -10.94 -4.61 -14.54
C ASN A 31 -9.50 -4.56 -15.08
N VAL A 32 -8.98 -3.35 -15.32
CA VAL A 32 -7.58 -3.16 -15.74
C VAL A 32 -6.66 -3.54 -14.59
N PHE A 33 -6.98 -3.10 -13.37
CA PHE A 33 -6.24 -3.47 -12.17
C PHE A 33 -6.21 -4.99 -11.98
N ALA A 34 -7.36 -5.66 -12.04
CA ALA A 34 -7.43 -7.13 -11.98
C ALA A 34 -6.58 -7.80 -13.07
N SER A 35 -6.61 -7.28 -14.30
CA SER A 35 -5.82 -7.79 -15.43
C SER A 35 -4.31 -7.68 -15.20
N VAL A 36 -3.82 -6.55 -14.64
CA VAL A 36 -2.39 -6.36 -14.28
C VAL A 36 -1.91 -7.45 -13.33
N PHE A 37 -2.74 -7.83 -12.35
CA PHE A 37 -2.44 -8.91 -11.40
C PHE A 37 -2.84 -10.30 -11.92
N ARG A 38 -3.25 -10.41 -13.19
CA ARG A 38 -3.74 -11.64 -13.84
C ARG A 38 -4.85 -12.35 -13.05
N MET A 39 -5.75 -11.56 -12.46
CA MET A 39 -6.90 -12.04 -11.71
C MET A 39 -8.09 -12.25 -12.66
N GLU A 40 -8.86 -13.30 -12.42
CA GLU A 40 -10.15 -13.50 -13.07
C GLU A 40 -11.20 -12.59 -12.43
N ALA A 41 -11.75 -11.65 -13.20
CA ALA A 41 -12.69 -10.64 -12.71
C ALA A 41 -14.16 -11.07 -12.84
N ALA A 42 -14.51 -11.81 -13.89
CA ALA A 42 -15.90 -12.17 -14.19
C ALA A 42 -16.39 -13.27 -13.26
N GLY A 43 -17.52 -13.07 -12.60
CA GLY A 43 -18.13 -14.09 -11.73
C GLY A 43 -17.37 -14.39 -10.43
N THR A 44 -16.34 -13.61 -10.10
CA THR A 44 -15.54 -13.77 -8.88
C THR A 44 -15.67 -12.56 -7.95
N PRO A 45 -15.33 -12.69 -6.65
CA PRO A 45 -15.27 -11.55 -5.74
C PRO A 45 -14.06 -10.63 -5.96
N ALA A 46 -13.24 -10.81 -7.02
CA ALA A 46 -12.01 -10.05 -7.24
C ALA A 46 -12.24 -8.54 -7.33
N ILE A 47 -13.31 -8.11 -8.02
CA ILE A 47 -13.63 -6.69 -8.21
C ILE A 47 -14.04 -6.00 -6.90
N PRO A 48 -15.05 -6.49 -6.14
CA PRO A 48 -15.40 -5.87 -4.86
C PRO A 48 -14.24 -5.93 -3.85
N MET A 49 -13.48 -7.03 -3.78
CA MET A 49 -12.31 -7.12 -2.90
C MET A 49 -11.20 -6.14 -3.31
N GLY A 50 -10.93 -6.01 -4.61
CA GLY A 50 -9.99 -5.03 -5.16
C GLY A 50 -10.39 -3.59 -4.78
N ARG A 51 -11.68 -3.26 -4.81
CA ARG A 51 -12.18 -1.95 -4.37
C ARG A 51 -11.96 -1.73 -2.87
N MET A 52 -12.18 -2.74 -2.01
CA MET A 52 -11.90 -2.61 -0.57
C MET A 52 -10.41 -2.36 -0.32
N PHE A 53 -9.54 -3.07 -1.03
CA PHE A 53 -8.09 -2.82 -1.00
C PHE A 53 -7.76 -1.40 -1.48
N GLY A 54 -8.45 -0.90 -2.50
CA GLY A 54 -8.36 0.47 -2.99
C GLY A 54 -8.77 1.54 -1.98
N ILE A 55 -9.93 1.38 -1.34
CA ILE A 55 -10.43 2.28 -0.29
C ILE A 55 -9.42 2.38 0.84
N ARG A 56 -8.91 1.24 1.31
CA ARG A 56 -7.88 1.20 2.35
C ARG A 56 -6.63 1.98 1.94
N ASN A 57 -6.13 1.77 0.72
CA ASN A 57 -4.96 2.50 0.22
C ASN A 57 -5.23 4.01 0.07
N ALA A 58 -6.45 4.41 -0.31
CA ALA A 58 -6.83 5.82 -0.36
C ALA A 58 -6.80 6.47 1.04
N LEU A 59 -7.36 5.79 2.04
CA LEU A 59 -7.36 6.27 3.43
C LEU A 59 -5.94 6.34 4.01
N LEU A 60 -5.12 5.33 3.75
CA LEU A 60 -3.72 5.32 4.18
C LEU A 60 -2.92 6.43 3.49
N ALA A 61 -3.09 6.64 2.18
CA ALA A 61 -2.45 7.74 1.45
C ALA A 61 -2.87 9.12 2.01
N LEU A 62 -4.17 9.31 2.27
CA LEU A 62 -4.69 10.54 2.84
C LEU A 62 -4.11 10.79 4.24
N GLY A 63 -4.11 9.78 5.11
CA GLY A 63 -3.49 9.87 6.44
C GLY A 63 -2.00 10.22 6.36
N LEU A 64 -1.25 9.56 5.46
CA LEU A 64 0.17 9.83 5.26
C LEU A 64 0.41 11.25 4.73
N SER A 65 -0.45 11.77 3.83
CA SER A 65 -0.37 13.15 3.33
C SER A 65 -0.65 14.22 4.41
N ARG A 66 -1.21 13.81 5.55
CA ARG A 66 -1.59 14.66 6.67
C ARG A 66 -0.95 14.17 7.97
N LEU A 67 0.26 13.63 7.92
CA LEU A 67 0.94 13.09 9.11
C LEU A 67 1.01 14.09 10.27
N GLY A 68 1.16 15.39 9.98
CA GLY A 68 1.19 16.44 11.00
C GLY A 68 -0.13 16.64 11.78
N ALA A 69 -1.22 15.97 11.39
CA ALA A 69 -2.48 15.96 12.13
C ALA A 69 -2.53 14.88 13.23
N PHE A 70 -1.58 13.94 13.24
CA PHE A 70 -1.50 12.90 14.26
C PHE A 70 -0.58 13.33 15.42
N THR A 71 -0.97 13.00 16.64
CA THR A 71 -0.15 13.23 17.84
C THR A 71 1.15 12.43 17.80
N ASP A 72 1.12 11.22 17.24
CA ASP A 72 2.30 10.40 16.96
C ASP A 72 2.30 9.93 15.49
N PRO A 73 2.90 10.73 14.59
CA PRO A 73 3.00 10.41 13.16
C PRO A 73 3.75 9.10 12.90
N THR A 74 4.72 8.76 13.75
CA THR A 74 5.57 7.58 13.61
C THR A 74 4.76 6.31 13.84
N THR A 75 3.84 6.31 14.81
CA THR A 75 2.94 5.17 15.03
C THR A 75 2.02 4.92 13.83
N PHE A 76 1.47 5.96 13.20
CA PHE A 76 0.67 5.79 11.99
C PHE A 76 1.48 5.18 10.84
N LEU A 77 2.73 5.62 10.65
CA LEU A 77 3.61 5.05 9.63
C LEU A 77 4.04 3.61 9.94
N LYS A 78 4.27 3.24 11.21
CA LYS A 78 4.51 1.85 11.62
C LYS A 78 3.31 0.95 11.31
N LEU A 79 2.09 1.42 11.54
CA LEU A 79 0.87 0.68 11.19
C LEU A 79 0.73 0.47 9.68
N ASN A 80 1.16 1.43 8.86
CA ASN A 80 1.23 1.27 7.40
C ASN A 80 2.16 0.12 7.03
N VAL A 81 3.40 0.11 7.56
CA VAL A 81 4.38 -0.96 7.31
C VAL A 81 3.85 -2.32 7.76
N LEU A 82 3.23 -2.39 8.95
CA LEU A 82 2.64 -3.63 9.45
C LEU A 82 1.51 -4.13 8.56
N THR A 83 0.64 -3.23 8.08
CA THR A 83 -0.45 -3.58 7.16
C THR A 83 0.10 -4.22 5.89
N ASP A 84 1.11 -3.61 5.27
CA ASP A 84 1.68 -4.13 4.03
C ASP A 84 2.45 -5.44 4.26
N ALA A 85 3.07 -5.62 5.44
CA ALA A 85 3.72 -6.88 5.81
C ALA A 85 2.70 -8.03 5.99
N VAL A 86 1.56 -7.74 6.62
CA VAL A 86 0.46 -8.70 6.76
C VAL A 86 -0.13 -9.05 5.39
N ASP A 87 -0.30 -8.07 4.49
CA ASP A 87 -0.73 -8.34 3.12
C ASP A 87 0.22 -9.29 2.40
N ALA A 88 1.53 -9.05 2.47
CA ALA A 88 2.53 -9.93 1.87
C ALA A 88 2.42 -11.36 2.42
N ALA A 89 2.29 -11.51 3.74
CA ALA A 89 2.14 -12.82 4.38
C ALA A 89 0.86 -13.55 3.92
N VAL A 90 -0.26 -12.84 3.83
CA VAL A 90 -1.55 -13.39 3.37
C VAL A 90 -1.46 -13.80 1.90
N LEU A 91 -0.85 -12.99 1.04
CA LEU A 91 -0.72 -13.27 -0.40
C LEU A 91 0.18 -14.48 -0.65
N VAL A 92 1.28 -14.62 0.08
CA VAL A 92 2.14 -15.82 0.03
C VAL A 92 1.36 -17.04 0.51
N ALA A 93 0.65 -16.95 1.63
CA ALA A 93 -0.11 -18.06 2.18
C ALA A 93 -1.23 -18.52 1.22
N ALA A 94 -1.97 -17.59 0.63
CA ALA A 94 -3.00 -17.87 -0.37
C ALA A 94 -2.43 -18.55 -1.62
N GLY A 95 -1.26 -18.11 -2.10
CA GLY A 95 -0.54 -18.76 -3.21
C GLY A 95 -0.09 -20.18 -2.88
N ARG A 96 0.37 -20.43 -1.65
CA ARG A 96 0.76 -21.77 -1.17
C ARG A 96 -0.42 -22.72 -1.04
N ARG A 97 -1.61 -22.21 -0.69
CA ARG A 97 -2.86 -22.99 -0.60
C ARG A 97 -3.56 -23.19 -1.95
N GLY A 98 -3.09 -22.52 -3.01
CA GLY A 98 -3.72 -22.59 -4.33
C GLY A 98 -5.00 -21.77 -4.46
N GLU A 99 -5.27 -20.86 -3.52
CA GLU A 99 -6.43 -19.94 -3.56
C GLU A 99 -6.25 -18.84 -4.62
N LEU A 100 -4.99 -18.54 -4.95
CA LEU A 100 -4.60 -17.59 -5.99
C LEU A 100 -3.67 -18.29 -7.00
N SER A 101 -3.70 -17.83 -8.25
CA SER A 101 -2.67 -18.22 -9.21
C SER A 101 -1.28 -17.84 -8.69
N LYS A 102 -0.25 -18.63 -9.03
CA LYS A 102 1.13 -18.33 -8.62
C LYS A 102 1.54 -16.92 -9.05
N THR A 103 1.19 -16.53 -10.28
CA THR A 103 1.50 -15.19 -10.80
C THR A 103 0.81 -14.08 -10.00
N THR A 104 -0.48 -14.22 -9.71
CA THR A 104 -1.23 -13.23 -8.91
C THR A 104 -0.64 -13.10 -7.51
N SER A 105 -0.38 -14.24 -6.85
CA SER A 105 0.22 -14.27 -5.51
C SER A 105 1.61 -13.62 -5.49
N THR A 106 2.47 -13.95 -6.46
CA THR A 106 3.82 -13.35 -6.57
C THR A 106 3.77 -11.85 -6.84
N LEU A 107 2.96 -11.40 -7.81
CA LEU A 107 2.86 -9.97 -8.14
C LEU A 107 2.32 -9.16 -6.96
N GLY A 108 1.25 -9.65 -6.32
CA GLY A 108 0.69 -9.00 -5.14
C GLY A 108 1.70 -8.94 -3.99
N THR A 109 2.38 -10.05 -3.70
CA THR A 109 3.40 -10.11 -2.64
C THR A 109 4.54 -9.13 -2.93
N ALA A 110 5.00 -9.04 -4.17
CA ALA A 110 6.08 -8.12 -4.56
C ALA A 110 5.68 -6.65 -4.34
N VAL A 111 4.43 -6.28 -4.66
CA VAL A 111 3.90 -4.93 -4.41
C VAL A 111 3.79 -4.65 -2.90
N ALA A 112 3.31 -5.62 -2.11
CA ALA A 112 3.22 -5.46 -0.66
C ALA A 112 4.60 -5.31 -0.01
N LEU A 113 5.57 -6.14 -0.40
CA LEU A 113 6.95 -6.06 0.11
C LEU A 113 7.66 -4.77 -0.32
N SER A 114 7.42 -4.25 -1.52
CA SER A 114 7.98 -2.96 -1.91
C SER A 114 7.43 -1.81 -1.06
N ALA A 115 6.14 -1.85 -0.71
CA ALA A 115 5.54 -0.90 0.22
C ALA A 115 6.12 -1.00 1.64
N VAL A 116 6.40 -2.23 2.14
CA VAL A 116 7.12 -2.45 3.41
C VAL A 116 8.48 -1.77 3.39
N VAL A 117 9.27 -2.00 2.34
CA VAL A 117 10.62 -1.42 2.20
C VAL A 117 10.56 0.11 2.16
N VAL A 118 9.66 0.68 1.35
CA VAL A 118 9.52 2.14 1.23
C VAL A 118 9.00 2.76 2.54
N GLY A 119 8.08 2.10 3.24
CA GLY A 119 7.59 2.53 4.54
C GLY A 119 8.66 2.48 5.64
N ALA A 120 9.47 1.42 5.68
CA ALA A 120 10.61 1.32 6.59
C ALA A 120 11.67 2.39 6.30
N ALA A 121 11.97 2.64 5.01
CA ALA A 121 12.85 3.74 4.60
C ALA A 121 12.29 5.12 4.99
N SER A 122 10.96 5.29 4.94
CA SER A 122 10.30 6.51 5.41
C SER A 122 10.45 6.72 6.91
N LEU A 123 10.34 5.66 7.72
CA LEU A 123 10.57 5.72 9.17
C LEU A 123 12.00 6.11 9.50
N ALA A 124 12.98 5.51 8.81
CA ALA A 124 14.38 5.84 8.98
C ALA A 124 14.67 7.30 8.62
N ALA A 125 14.13 7.77 7.49
CA ALA A 125 14.32 9.15 7.03
C ALA A 125 13.68 10.21 7.95
N LEU A 126 12.56 9.90 8.60
CA LEU A 126 11.93 10.80 9.58
C LEU A 126 12.64 10.81 10.94
N SER A 127 13.43 9.79 11.24
CA SER A 127 14.16 9.64 12.50
C SER A 127 15.60 10.17 12.41
N ALA A 128 16.09 10.44 11.20
CA ALA A 128 17.39 11.07 10.99
C ALA A 128 17.32 12.55 11.44
N PRO A 129 18.15 12.98 12.41
CA PRO A 129 18.30 14.41 12.71
C PRO A 129 18.76 15.14 11.45
N GLU A 130 18.33 16.39 11.25
CA GLU A 130 18.97 17.27 10.26
C GLU A 130 20.48 17.31 10.57
N ALA A 131 21.30 16.87 9.62
CA ALA A 131 22.76 16.89 9.69
C ALA A 131 23.29 18.25 9.19
#